data_AF-A0AAW5U543-F1
#
_entry.id   AF-A0AAW5U543-F1
#
_cell.length_a   1.000
_cell.length_b   1.000
_cell.length_c   1.000
_cell.angle_alpha   90.00
_cell.angle_beta   90.00
_cell.angle_gamma   90.00
#
_symmetry.space_group_name_H-M   'P 1'
#
loop_
_entity.id
_entity.type
_entity.pdbx_description
1 polymer ?
#
loop_
_entity_poly.entity_id
_entity_poly.type
_entity_poly.pdbx_seq_one_letter_code
_entity_poly.pdbx_strand_id
1 'polypeptide(L)'
;MNTGVLDANKNLVSKSDLTEWKPIGARWSSYTGTFDGQGYTISGLYFNNPTSSYVGLFGSIGANGKISNVGVLDSYFQFSELGGGVCGVNYGTVRDCKNTGSVRGLAAIGGVCGLNEKGGIIENSFNEGTVSGTGDNVQQVGGVCGYNNGTIKSCYNTASVSGQNSVGGVCGFNSRGIITNCFNEGTVSGQTFVGGVCGNGCGVTTTNCFNGGIVSGQSHVSGVCGYDYNYDGTLTNCYYLSDTAKGGINGKDVSGKAEGKSIEQFKSGEVAYLLNGSTSEGELAWYQKLGTDAYPVLTATKGNTVYNGSFRYCDNTATSYSNSTSEDVLVHQMSATLASPEHDADKHIYHMGCRNEGCTLHKYVADMAGNIEVTKDANNKFVATEDLTLADGEDFKDYEPFISKTISYSRNIPEGSTWGTLCLPFAIDQSKETGCKFYRLTGIDNDCITLESYEEGIIPAGTPVLFKMNEGKTSLSLSASNAEIATAPTVAGTNKDVNLVGSFTKIGGKDNQGLDKNDYIIGKNKFWRVSDLNDGNGVGIKPMRAYIHPAYEYLARAAMLSIGKGDGTTAIDNLNAISNDANAEYYDANGRRTNGLQKGLNIVKRGSKTYKIMVK
;
A
#
# COMPACT_ATOMS: atom_id res chain seq x y z
N MET A 1 27.40 -30.37 -39.92
CA MET A 1 26.62 -29.28 -39.28
C MET A 1 26.34 -29.74 -37.87
N ASN A 2 26.80 -29.00 -36.85
CA ASN A 2 26.55 -29.39 -35.47
C ASN A 2 25.10 -29.07 -35.11
N THR A 3 24.49 -29.88 -34.24
CA THR A 3 23.13 -29.65 -33.71
C THR A 3 23.09 -29.99 -32.23
N GLY A 4 22.45 -29.13 -31.44
CA GLY A 4 22.39 -29.28 -29.98
C GLY A 4 23.79 -29.15 -29.38
N VAL A 5 24.47 -28.04 -29.67
CA VAL A 5 25.79 -27.71 -29.11
C VAL A 5 25.66 -27.34 -27.63
N LEU A 6 24.53 -26.74 -27.26
CA LEU A 6 24.22 -26.35 -25.90
C LEU A 6 23.09 -27.21 -25.30
N ASP A 7 23.17 -27.45 -23.99
CA ASP A 7 22.05 -27.97 -23.21
C ASP A 7 21.03 -26.87 -22.87
N ALA A 8 19.95 -27.24 -22.18
CA ALA A 8 18.92 -26.30 -21.74
C ALA A 8 19.45 -25.18 -20.80
N ASN A 9 20.57 -25.43 -20.12
CA ASN A 9 21.25 -24.50 -19.22
C ASN A 9 22.35 -23.69 -19.94
N LYS A 10 22.43 -23.75 -21.27
CA LYS A 10 23.44 -23.09 -22.11
C LYS A 10 24.88 -23.57 -21.88
N ASN A 11 25.06 -24.76 -21.32
CA ASN A 11 26.39 -25.39 -21.20
C ASN A 11 26.72 -26.19 -22.46
N LEU A 12 28.00 -26.30 -22.78
CA LEU A 12 28.48 -27.16 -23.86
C LEU A 12 28.10 -28.63 -23.59
N VAL A 13 27.44 -29.27 -24.55
CA VAL A 13 27.20 -30.72 -24.46
C VAL A 13 28.50 -31.49 -24.66
N SER A 14 28.73 -32.52 -23.85
CA SER A 14 29.87 -33.42 -24.03
C SER A 14 29.62 -34.33 -25.24
N LYS A 15 30.14 -33.97 -26.41
CA LYS A 15 30.14 -34.78 -27.64
C LYS A 15 31.51 -34.71 -28.30
N SER A 16 32.06 -35.85 -28.70
CA SER A 16 33.36 -35.97 -29.39
C SER A 16 33.35 -35.54 -30.86
N ASP A 17 32.17 -35.26 -31.44
CA ASP A 17 31.98 -35.19 -32.89
C ASP A 17 31.63 -33.78 -33.39
N LEU A 18 31.85 -32.73 -32.58
CA LEU A 18 31.59 -31.35 -32.99
C LEU A 18 32.67 -30.88 -33.97
N THR A 19 32.24 -30.38 -35.13
CA THR A 19 33.14 -29.76 -36.11
C THR A 19 33.45 -28.33 -35.68
N GLU A 20 34.74 -27.99 -35.59
CA GLU A 20 35.19 -26.65 -35.21
C GLU A 20 34.86 -25.61 -36.28
N TRP A 21 34.30 -24.49 -35.83
CA TRP A 21 34.01 -23.31 -36.63
C TRP A 21 35.28 -22.50 -36.85
N LYS A 22 35.50 -22.00 -38.07
CA LYS A 22 36.57 -21.04 -38.36
C LYS A 22 35.95 -19.65 -38.53
N PRO A 23 36.27 -18.67 -37.65
CA PRO A 23 35.71 -17.32 -37.75
C PRO A 23 35.96 -16.66 -39.11
N ILE A 24 34.99 -15.88 -39.58
CA ILE A 24 35.10 -15.11 -40.83
C ILE A 24 35.89 -13.83 -40.57
N GLY A 25 37.00 -13.67 -41.30
CA GLY A 25 37.92 -12.54 -41.11
C GLY A 25 38.85 -12.73 -39.90
N ALA A 26 40.05 -12.18 -40.00
CA ALA A 26 41.09 -12.26 -38.97
C ALA A 26 41.82 -10.93 -38.81
N ARG A 27 42.70 -10.80 -37.80
CA ARG A 27 43.45 -9.56 -37.48
C ARG A 27 44.04 -8.82 -38.69
N TRP A 28 44.62 -9.55 -39.64
CA TRP A 28 45.28 -8.99 -40.83
C TRP A 28 44.47 -9.15 -42.13
N SER A 29 43.26 -9.67 -42.02
CA SER A 29 42.35 -9.95 -43.15
C SER A 29 40.91 -9.79 -42.68
N SER A 30 40.58 -8.60 -42.16
CA SER A 30 39.24 -8.30 -41.67
C SER A 30 38.21 -8.40 -42.79
N TYR A 31 37.01 -8.86 -42.45
CA TYR A 31 35.89 -8.87 -43.38
C TYR A 31 35.41 -7.44 -43.65
N THR A 32 35.42 -7.03 -44.92
CA THR A 32 35.02 -5.68 -45.36
C THR A 32 33.77 -5.67 -46.25
N GLY A 33 33.12 -6.84 -46.40
CA GLY A 33 31.91 -6.98 -47.20
C GLY A 33 30.63 -6.59 -46.46
N THR A 34 29.49 -6.84 -47.10
CA THR A 34 28.16 -6.72 -46.49
C THR A 34 27.56 -8.11 -46.31
N PHE A 35 27.17 -8.44 -45.08
CA PHE A 35 26.44 -9.63 -44.71
C PHE A 35 25.09 -9.23 -44.13
N ASP A 36 24.02 -9.55 -44.86
CA ASP A 36 22.64 -9.35 -44.40
C ASP A 36 21.99 -10.71 -44.15
N GLY A 37 21.71 -11.01 -42.89
CA GLY A 37 21.04 -12.23 -42.47
C GLY A 37 19.54 -12.25 -42.74
N GLN A 38 18.92 -11.15 -43.16
CA GLN A 38 17.48 -11.05 -43.47
C GLN A 38 16.55 -11.59 -42.36
N GLY A 39 16.98 -11.53 -41.10
CA GLY A 39 16.24 -12.02 -39.93
C GLY A 39 16.45 -13.51 -39.63
N TYR A 40 17.25 -14.23 -40.44
CA TYR A 40 17.57 -15.63 -40.21
C TYR A 40 18.63 -15.81 -39.12
N THR A 41 18.75 -17.06 -38.66
CA THR A 41 19.71 -17.46 -37.64
C THR A 41 20.76 -18.42 -38.19
N ILE A 42 21.96 -18.36 -37.62
CA ILE A 42 23.03 -19.33 -37.79
C ILE A 42 23.18 -20.07 -36.47
N SER A 43 23.20 -21.40 -36.53
CA SER A 43 23.31 -22.24 -35.33
C SER A 43 24.33 -23.34 -35.47
N GLY A 44 24.74 -23.92 -34.33
CA GLY A 44 25.71 -25.01 -34.27
C GLY A 44 27.17 -24.57 -34.42
N LEU A 45 27.49 -23.28 -34.19
CA LEU A 45 28.88 -22.83 -34.24
C LEU A 45 29.60 -23.30 -32.97
N TYR A 46 30.71 -24.03 -33.14
CA TYR A 46 31.50 -24.55 -32.03
C TYR A 46 32.95 -24.10 -32.19
N PHE A 47 33.45 -23.32 -31.24
CA PHE A 47 34.85 -22.91 -31.17
C PHE A 47 35.35 -23.11 -29.73
N ASN A 48 36.41 -23.88 -29.54
CA ASN A 48 36.91 -24.21 -28.21
C ASN A 48 38.44 -24.22 -28.14
N ASN A 49 39.03 -23.03 -28.15
CA ASN A 49 40.47 -22.85 -28.07
C ASN A 49 40.81 -21.69 -27.11
N PRO A 50 41.11 -21.98 -25.83
CA PRO A 50 41.30 -20.98 -24.79
C PRO A 50 42.58 -20.15 -24.94
N THR A 51 43.40 -20.39 -25.97
CA THR A 51 44.59 -19.59 -26.29
C THR A 51 44.41 -18.72 -27.54
N SER A 52 43.26 -18.78 -28.21
CA SER A 52 42.99 -18.04 -29.44
C SER A 52 42.39 -16.66 -29.19
N SER A 53 42.51 -15.78 -30.18
CA SER A 53 41.86 -14.46 -30.18
C SER A 53 41.10 -14.21 -31.49
N TYR A 54 40.26 -13.16 -31.52
CA TYR A 54 39.44 -12.78 -32.69
C TYR A 54 38.39 -13.85 -33.01
N VAL A 55 37.45 -14.05 -32.09
CA VAL A 55 36.49 -15.16 -32.15
C VAL A 55 35.04 -14.68 -32.19
N GLY A 56 34.26 -15.32 -33.06
CA GLY A 56 32.82 -15.13 -33.21
C GLY A 56 32.34 -15.74 -34.53
N LEU A 57 31.12 -15.41 -34.96
CA LEU A 57 30.75 -15.62 -36.36
C LEU A 57 31.76 -14.93 -37.28
N PHE A 58 32.12 -13.68 -36.96
CA PHE A 58 33.20 -12.93 -37.59
C PHE A 58 34.36 -12.72 -36.61
N GLY A 59 35.58 -13.12 -36.96
CA GLY A 59 36.74 -12.86 -36.11
C GLY A 59 37.10 -11.37 -36.08
N SER A 60 37.05 -10.69 -37.23
CA SER A 60 37.29 -9.26 -37.36
C SER A 60 36.49 -8.65 -38.50
N ILE A 61 35.76 -7.56 -38.23
CA ILE A 61 35.04 -6.74 -39.20
C ILE A 61 35.85 -5.47 -39.43
N GLY A 62 36.22 -5.20 -40.69
CA GLY A 62 36.95 -3.99 -41.06
C GLY A 62 36.05 -2.76 -41.18
N ALA A 63 36.63 -1.58 -41.36
CA ALA A 63 35.89 -0.30 -41.32
C ALA A 63 34.72 -0.20 -42.32
N ASN A 64 34.80 -0.89 -43.46
CA ASN A 64 33.73 -0.94 -44.47
C ASN A 64 32.78 -2.14 -44.31
N GLY A 65 33.09 -3.04 -43.37
CA GLY A 65 32.32 -4.25 -43.12
C GLY A 65 30.97 -3.92 -42.47
N LYS A 66 29.91 -4.57 -42.95
CA LYS A 66 28.54 -4.39 -42.45
C LYS A 66 27.90 -5.74 -42.20
N ILE A 67 27.53 -6.00 -40.96
CA ILE A 67 26.83 -7.21 -40.54
C ILE A 67 25.45 -6.79 -40.02
N SER A 68 24.37 -7.33 -40.60
CA SER A 68 23.02 -7.00 -40.17
C SER A 68 22.05 -8.18 -40.13
N ASN A 69 21.00 -8.05 -39.32
CA ASN A 69 19.82 -8.91 -39.32
C ASN A 69 20.12 -10.42 -39.16
N VAL A 70 21.09 -10.78 -38.31
CA VAL A 70 21.45 -12.20 -38.09
C VAL A 70 21.46 -12.55 -36.60
N GLY A 71 20.92 -13.73 -36.28
CA GLY A 71 21.04 -14.31 -34.94
C GLY A 71 22.04 -15.46 -34.86
N VAL A 72 22.87 -15.49 -33.83
CA VAL A 72 23.75 -16.62 -33.50
C VAL A 72 23.11 -17.44 -32.36
N LEU A 73 22.66 -18.65 -32.68
CA LEU A 73 21.89 -19.53 -31.78
C LEU A 73 22.65 -20.84 -31.52
N ASP A 74 22.33 -21.55 -30.43
CA ASP A 74 22.87 -22.90 -30.13
C ASP A 74 24.36 -23.04 -30.49
N SER A 75 25.16 -22.11 -29.99
CA SER A 75 26.57 -21.94 -30.38
C SER A 75 27.43 -21.73 -29.14
N TYR A 76 28.67 -22.21 -29.20
CA TYR A 76 29.63 -22.15 -28.10
C TYR A 76 30.96 -21.57 -28.58
N PHE A 77 31.43 -20.54 -27.87
CA PHE A 77 32.71 -19.90 -28.13
C PHE A 77 33.53 -19.84 -26.85
N GLN A 78 34.69 -20.50 -26.83
CA GLN A 78 35.70 -20.40 -25.79
C GLN A 78 37.03 -19.93 -26.41
N PHE A 79 37.55 -18.82 -25.91
CA PHE A 79 38.75 -18.15 -26.42
C PHE A 79 39.62 -17.59 -25.30
N SER A 80 40.78 -17.02 -25.64
CA SER A 80 41.58 -16.19 -24.73
C SER A 80 41.05 -14.77 -24.73
N GLU A 81 41.13 -14.06 -25.86
CA GLU A 81 40.84 -12.62 -25.89
C GLU A 81 40.06 -12.19 -27.13
N LEU A 82 39.36 -11.04 -27.06
CA LEU A 82 38.72 -10.39 -28.21
C LEU A 82 37.70 -11.31 -28.89
N GLY A 83 36.66 -11.70 -28.14
CA GLY A 83 35.66 -12.62 -28.65
C GLY A 83 34.23 -12.24 -28.27
N GLY A 84 33.31 -12.59 -29.15
CA GLY A 84 31.88 -12.47 -28.94
C GLY A 84 31.06 -13.37 -29.83
N GLY A 85 29.74 -13.43 -29.61
CA GLY A 85 28.87 -14.32 -30.38
C GLY A 85 28.80 -13.93 -31.87
N VAL A 86 28.65 -12.63 -32.14
CA VAL A 86 28.58 -12.10 -33.52
C VAL A 86 29.97 -11.79 -34.05
N CYS A 87 30.80 -11.09 -33.27
CA CYS A 87 32.16 -10.81 -33.70
C CYS A 87 33.20 -10.69 -32.57
N GLY A 88 34.47 -10.93 -32.93
CA GLY A 88 35.60 -10.69 -32.03
C GLY A 88 35.96 -9.21 -31.95
N VAL A 89 36.26 -8.60 -33.10
CA VAL A 89 36.61 -7.17 -33.21
C VAL A 89 35.78 -6.48 -34.28
N ASN A 90 35.25 -5.30 -33.96
CA ASN A 90 34.46 -4.47 -34.88
C ASN A 90 35.10 -3.10 -35.14
N TYR A 91 35.50 -2.84 -36.38
CA TYR A 91 35.80 -1.49 -36.89
C TYR A 91 34.68 -0.91 -37.76
N GLY A 92 33.69 -1.73 -38.15
CA GLY A 92 32.62 -1.39 -39.08
C GLY A 92 31.26 -1.29 -38.39
N THR A 93 30.22 -1.88 -38.97
CA THR A 93 28.85 -1.84 -38.42
C THR A 93 28.31 -3.23 -38.13
N VAL A 94 27.80 -3.42 -36.91
CA VAL A 94 27.00 -4.55 -36.46
C VAL A 94 25.63 -4.01 -36.06
N ARG A 95 24.58 -4.39 -36.79
CA ARG A 95 23.23 -3.83 -36.60
C ARG A 95 22.15 -4.90 -36.57
N ASP A 96 21.15 -4.79 -35.71
CA ASP A 96 20.02 -5.75 -35.65
C ASP A 96 20.49 -7.22 -35.51
N CYS A 97 21.56 -7.44 -34.73
CA CYS A 97 22.15 -8.77 -34.55
C CYS A 97 21.90 -9.28 -33.13
N LYS A 98 21.75 -10.59 -32.97
CA LYS A 98 21.53 -11.20 -31.65
C LYS A 98 22.42 -12.38 -31.38
N ASN A 99 22.79 -12.58 -30.12
CA ASN A 99 23.44 -13.79 -29.64
C ASN A 99 22.58 -14.47 -28.56
N THR A 100 22.35 -15.78 -28.72
CA THR A 100 21.79 -16.63 -27.66
C THR A 100 22.73 -17.78 -27.29
N GLY A 101 23.94 -17.79 -27.86
CA GLY A 101 25.00 -18.78 -27.62
C GLY A 101 25.84 -18.45 -26.39
N SER A 102 26.62 -19.42 -25.92
CA SER A 102 27.53 -19.25 -24.78
C SER A 102 28.86 -18.65 -25.23
N VAL A 103 29.25 -17.53 -24.61
CA VAL A 103 30.49 -16.81 -24.91
C VAL A 103 31.40 -16.82 -23.69
N ARG A 104 32.63 -17.32 -23.86
CA ARG A 104 33.57 -17.54 -22.77
C ARG A 104 34.99 -17.15 -23.15
N GLY A 105 35.71 -16.49 -22.24
CA GLY A 105 37.12 -16.18 -22.46
C GLY A 105 37.83 -15.56 -21.27
N LEU A 106 39.00 -14.98 -21.51
CA LEU A 106 39.84 -14.35 -20.49
C LEU A 106 39.76 -12.82 -20.51
N ALA A 107 39.80 -12.18 -21.69
CA ALA A 107 39.76 -10.72 -21.82
C ALA A 107 38.91 -10.22 -23.00
N ALA A 108 38.29 -9.04 -22.85
CA ALA A 108 37.45 -8.43 -23.87
C ALA A 108 36.39 -9.41 -24.43
N ILE A 109 35.46 -9.77 -23.55
CA ILE A 109 34.42 -10.79 -23.77
C ILE A 109 33.09 -10.06 -23.90
N GLY A 110 32.43 -10.16 -25.05
CA GLY A 110 31.12 -9.55 -25.27
C GLY A 110 30.11 -10.56 -25.79
N GLY A 111 28.87 -10.55 -25.31
CA GLY A 111 27.85 -11.44 -25.88
C GLY A 111 27.63 -11.20 -27.38
N VAL A 112 27.74 -9.95 -27.84
CA VAL A 112 27.70 -9.58 -29.26
C VAL A 112 29.10 -9.39 -29.83
N CYS A 113 29.93 -8.56 -29.20
CA CYS A 113 31.23 -8.16 -29.72
C CYS A 113 32.32 -8.13 -28.65
N GLY A 114 33.47 -8.77 -28.85
CA GLY A 114 34.58 -8.70 -27.91
C GLY A 114 35.12 -7.27 -27.71
N LEU A 115 35.57 -6.66 -28.81
CA LEU A 115 36.12 -5.30 -28.85
C LEU A 115 35.46 -4.47 -29.97
N ASN A 116 34.79 -3.38 -29.59
CA ASN A 116 34.28 -2.39 -30.52
C ASN A 116 35.28 -1.24 -30.63
N GLU A 117 35.96 -1.13 -31.77
CA GLU A 117 37.04 -0.17 -31.97
C GLU A 117 36.54 1.23 -32.33
N LYS A 118 37.46 2.20 -32.35
CA LYS A 118 37.14 3.57 -32.79
C LYS A 118 36.54 3.56 -34.20
N GLY A 119 35.33 4.12 -34.34
CA GLY A 119 34.56 4.12 -35.58
C GLY A 119 33.62 2.91 -35.75
N GLY A 120 33.79 1.88 -34.92
CA GLY A 120 32.88 0.74 -34.85
C GLY A 120 31.52 1.11 -34.26
N ILE A 121 30.45 0.61 -34.88
CA ILE A 121 29.06 0.81 -34.45
C ILE A 121 28.44 -0.54 -34.14
N ILE A 122 27.88 -0.68 -32.93
CA ILE A 122 26.99 -1.75 -32.54
C ILE A 122 25.63 -1.11 -32.24
N GLU A 123 24.62 -1.42 -33.05
CA GLU A 123 23.31 -0.79 -32.95
C GLU A 123 22.18 -1.84 -32.96
N ASN A 124 21.11 -1.62 -32.19
CA ASN A 124 19.92 -2.49 -32.15
C ASN A 124 20.25 -3.97 -31.94
N SER A 125 21.32 -4.26 -31.22
CA SER A 125 21.86 -5.61 -31.09
C SER A 125 21.83 -6.07 -29.65
N PHE A 126 21.59 -7.36 -29.43
CA PHE A 126 21.29 -7.85 -28.09
C PHE A 126 21.83 -9.24 -27.78
N ASN A 127 21.97 -9.49 -26.48
CA ASN A 127 22.46 -10.74 -25.95
C ASN A 127 21.47 -11.40 -24.98
N GLU A 128 21.15 -12.65 -25.28
CA GLU A 128 20.32 -13.56 -24.49
C GLU A 128 21.09 -14.86 -24.15
N GLY A 129 22.37 -14.92 -24.51
CA GLY A 129 23.27 -16.03 -24.22
C GLY A 129 24.23 -15.74 -23.05
N THR A 130 24.61 -16.75 -22.28
CA THR A 130 25.51 -16.56 -21.13
C THR A 130 26.87 -16.03 -21.56
N VAL A 131 27.37 -15.01 -20.85
CA VAL A 131 28.72 -14.45 -21.03
C VAL A 131 29.53 -14.68 -19.76
N SER A 132 30.66 -15.37 -19.83
CA SER A 132 31.43 -15.71 -18.63
C SER A 132 32.94 -15.70 -18.83
N GLY A 133 33.64 -15.10 -17.89
CA GLY A 133 35.09 -15.22 -17.75
C GLY A 133 35.57 -16.61 -17.36
N THR A 134 36.75 -17.00 -17.85
CA THR A 134 37.40 -18.28 -17.54
C THR A 134 38.88 -18.06 -17.21
N GLY A 135 39.34 -18.66 -16.11
CA GLY A 135 40.72 -18.56 -15.65
C GLY A 135 40.93 -17.45 -14.62
N ASP A 136 42.20 -17.12 -14.39
CA ASP A 136 42.64 -16.09 -13.44
C ASP A 136 42.91 -14.77 -14.17
N ASN A 137 42.62 -13.63 -13.53
CA ASN A 137 42.74 -12.29 -14.09
C ASN A 137 41.80 -12.03 -15.29
N VAL A 138 40.55 -12.45 -15.19
CA VAL A 138 39.53 -12.14 -16.22
C VAL A 138 39.27 -10.64 -16.28
N GLN A 139 39.27 -10.06 -17.47
CA GLN A 139 39.05 -8.63 -17.68
C GLN A 139 37.98 -8.31 -18.74
N GLN A 140 37.29 -7.18 -18.55
CA GLN A 140 36.42 -6.55 -19.55
C GLN A 140 35.35 -7.51 -20.09
N VAL A 141 34.40 -7.87 -19.24
CA VAL A 141 33.29 -8.76 -19.58
C VAL A 141 32.00 -7.93 -19.70
N GLY A 142 31.38 -7.94 -20.87
CA GLY A 142 30.12 -7.23 -21.12
C GLY A 142 29.05 -8.12 -21.71
N GLY A 143 27.79 -7.92 -21.34
CA GLY A 143 26.68 -8.64 -21.96
C GLY A 143 26.54 -8.33 -23.46
N VAL A 144 26.82 -7.10 -23.88
CA VAL A 144 26.88 -6.72 -25.31
C VAL A 144 28.32 -6.67 -25.79
N CYS A 145 29.17 -5.88 -25.13
CA CYS A 145 30.55 -5.66 -25.55
C CYS A 145 31.58 -5.75 -24.41
N GLY A 146 32.69 -6.45 -24.62
CA GLY A 146 33.75 -6.52 -23.62
C GLY A 146 34.46 -5.19 -23.43
N TYR A 147 35.01 -4.66 -24.52
CA TYR A 147 35.77 -3.40 -24.56
C TYR A 147 35.19 -2.45 -25.61
N ASN A 148 34.89 -1.20 -25.25
CA ASN A 148 34.34 -0.22 -26.17
C ASN A 148 35.21 1.05 -26.34
N ASN A 149 35.56 1.33 -27.59
CA ASN A 149 36.12 2.59 -28.13
C ASN A 149 35.22 3.23 -29.20
N GLY A 150 34.14 2.56 -29.61
CA GLY A 150 33.20 2.99 -30.64
C GLY A 150 31.84 3.37 -30.06
N THR A 151 30.77 3.17 -30.83
CA THR A 151 29.39 3.43 -30.42
C THR A 151 28.64 2.15 -30.13
N ILE A 152 27.96 2.09 -28.97
CA ILE A 152 26.95 1.10 -28.61
C ILE A 152 25.64 1.85 -28.43
N LYS A 153 24.63 1.55 -29.26
CA LYS A 153 23.37 2.29 -29.30
C LYS A 153 22.17 1.36 -29.37
N SER A 154 21.16 1.58 -28.53
CA SER A 154 19.92 0.80 -28.59
C SER A 154 20.17 -0.71 -28.41
N CYS A 155 21.12 -1.07 -27.57
CA CYS A 155 21.55 -2.45 -27.36
C CYS A 155 21.17 -2.94 -25.96
N TYR A 156 20.98 -4.23 -25.78
CA TYR A 156 20.61 -4.76 -24.48
C TYR A 156 21.11 -6.17 -24.18
N ASN A 157 21.10 -6.48 -22.89
CA ASN A 157 21.44 -7.81 -22.38
C ASN A 157 20.36 -8.29 -21.39
N THR A 158 19.87 -9.51 -21.59
CA THR A 158 18.97 -10.19 -20.64
C THR A 158 19.60 -11.44 -20.01
N ALA A 159 20.80 -11.83 -20.46
CA ALA A 159 21.49 -13.02 -19.98
C ALA A 159 22.44 -12.74 -18.81
N SER A 160 22.87 -13.78 -18.12
CA SER A 160 23.87 -13.65 -17.06
C SER A 160 25.25 -13.27 -17.62
N VAL A 161 25.90 -12.33 -16.93
CA VAL A 161 27.26 -11.87 -17.21
C VAL A 161 28.12 -12.10 -15.97
N SER A 162 29.21 -12.86 -16.10
CA SER A 162 30.13 -13.14 -14.98
C SER A 162 31.60 -12.95 -15.33
N GLY A 163 32.38 -12.38 -14.42
CA GLY A 163 33.81 -12.14 -14.62
C GLY A 163 34.56 -11.82 -13.34
N GLN A 164 35.74 -11.22 -13.46
CA GLN A 164 36.53 -10.78 -12.29
C GLN A 164 36.66 -9.25 -12.26
N ASN A 165 37.29 -8.64 -13.27
CA ASN A 165 37.54 -7.20 -13.31
C ASN A 165 36.80 -6.52 -14.48
N SER A 166 36.13 -5.40 -14.21
CA SER A 166 35.40 -4.61 -15.21
C SER A 166 34.30 -5.43 -15.88
N VAL A 167 33.25 -5.71 -15.11
CA VAL A 167 32.11 -6.53 -15.53
C VAL A 167 30.87 -5.65 -15.65
N GLY A 168 30.29 -5.59 -16.84
CA GLY A 168 29.13 -4.76 -17.15
C GLY A 168 27.98 -5.54 -17.77
N GLY A 169 26.75 -5.20 -17.44
CA GLY A 169 25.59 -5.80 -18.11
C GLY A 169 25.53 -5.47 -19.61
N VAL A 170 25.94 -4.27 -20.00
CA VAL A 170 26.08 -3.88 -21.43
C VAL A 170 27.55 -3.93 -21.85
N CYS A 171 28.43 -3.23 -21.13
CA CYS A 171 29.83 -3.06 -21.51
C CYS A 171 30.81 -3.36 -20.37
N GLY A 172 31.83 -4.19 -20.57
CA GLY A 172 32.84 -4.45 -19.53
C GLY A 172 33.66 -3.20 -19.21
N PHE A 173 34.37 -2.69 -20.21
CA PHE A 173 35.17 -1.46 -20.11
C PHE A 173 34.86 -0.49 -21.25
N ASN A 174 34.30 0.67 -20.91
CA ASN A 174 34.08 1.77 -21.83
C ASN A 174 35.23 2.77 -21.70
N SER A 175 36.22 2.69 -22.61
CA SER A 175 37.45 3.49 -22.52
C SER A 175 37.32 4.84 -23.23
N ARG A 176 36.86 4.82 -24.49
CA ARG A 176 36.72 6.02 -25.36
C ARG A 176 35.42 6.00 -26.17
N GLY A 177 34.49 5.12 -25.82
CA GLY A 177 33.28 4.89 -26.58
C GLY A 177 32.03 5.56 -26.02
N ILE A 178 30.97 5.54 -26.82
CA ILE A 178 29.64 6.06 -26.48
C ILE A 178 28.72 4.88 -26.19
N ILE A 179 27.97 4.95 -25.09
CA ILE A 179 26.88 4.02 -24.77
C ILE A 179 25.61 4.85 -24.66
N THR A 180 24.59 4.55 -25.47
CA THR A 180 23.35 5.31 -25.43
C THR A 180 22.12 4.44 -25.66
N ASN A 181 21.02 4.72 -24.96
CA ASN A 181 19.76 3.98 -25.08
C ASN A 181 19.94 2.47 -24.86
N CYS A 182 20.76 2.07 -23.89
CA CYS A 182 21.06 0.65 -23.65
C CYS A 182 20.51 0.20 -22.30
N PHE A 183 20.22 -1.10 -22.17
CA PHE A 183 19.80 -1.63 -20.88
C PHE A 183 20.31 -3.03 -20.58
N ASN A 184 20.27 -3.36 -19.29
CA ASN A 184 20.54 -4.69 -18.79
C ASN A 184 19.43 -5.17 -17.85
N GLU A 185 18.89 -6.35 -18.12
CA GLU A 185 17.99 -7.07 -17.20
C GLU A 185 18.64 -8.35 -16.65
N GLY A 186 19.76 -8.79 -17.23
CA GLY A 186 20.48 -9.98 -16.79
C GLY A 186 21.27 -9.76 -15.49
N THR A 187 21.52 -10.83 -14.74
CA THR A 187 22.36 -10.77 -13.54
C THR A 187 23.82 -10.50 -13.92
N VAL A 188 24.47 -9.56 -13.22
CA VAL A 188 25.88 -9.18 -13.42
C VAL A 188 26.67 -9.51 -12.15
N SER A 189 27.68 -10.38 -12.27
CA SER A 189 28.52 -10.80 -11.14
C SER A 189 30.01 -10.62 -11.44
N GLY A 190 30.73 -9.93 -10.57
CA GLY A 190 32.18 -9.74 -10.70
C GLY A 190 32.93 -9.71 -9.37
N GLN A 191 34.23 -9.42 -9.40
CA GLN A 191 35.02 -9.12 -8.20
C GLN A 191 35.14 -7.61 -8.02
N THR A 192 35.69 -6.90 -9.02
CA THR A 192 36.01 -5.47 -8.94
C THR A 192 35.49 -4.73 -10.17
N PHE A 193 34.95 -3.52 -9.96
CA PHE A 193 34.37 -2.65 -11.00
C PHE A 193 33.21 -3.36 -11.71
N VAL A 194 32.11 -3.52 -10.99
CA VAL A 194 30.91 -4.23 -11.46
C VAL A 194 29.77 -3.24 -11.61
N GLY A 195 29.25 -3.09 -12.82
CA GLY A 195 28.16 -2.17 -13.12
C GLY A 195 27.02 -2.84 -13.86
N GLY A 196 25.78 -2.44 -13.57
CA GLY A 196 24.63 -2.94 -14.32
C GLY A 196 24.65 -2.55 -15.79
N VAL A 197 25.20 -1.39 -16.14
CA VAL A 197 25.41 -0.97 -17.55
C VAL A 197 26.86 -1.13 -17.94
N CYS A 198 27.79 -0.46 -17.26
CA CYS A 198 29.23 -0.54 -17.55
C CYS A 198 30.07 -0.88 -16.31
N GLY A 199 31.01 -1.82 -16.45
CA GLY A 199 31.88 -2.22 -15.33
C GLY A 199 32.81 -1.07 -14.93
N ASN A 200 33.56 -0.58 -15.91
CA ASN A 200 34.41 0.60 -15.77
C ASN A 200 34.12 1.56 -16.92
N GLY A 201 33.73 2.79 -16.58
CA GLY A 201 33.43 3.88 -17.52
C GLY A 201 34.38 5.03 -17.30
N CYS A 202 35.53 5.04 -17.99
CA CYS A 202 36.53 6.10 -17.86
C CYS A 202 36.12 7.36 -18.67
N GLY A 203 35.18 8.16 -18.16
CA GLY A 203 35.00 9.56 -18.60
C GLY A 203 34.49 9.77 -20.03
N VAL A 204 33.55 8.95 -20.49
CA VAL A 204 32.91 9.10 -21.83
C VAL A 204 31.40 8.89 -21.75
N THR A 205 30.69 9.43 -22.74
CA THR A 205 29.22 9.52 -22.80
C THR A 205 28.52 8.19 -22.58
N THR A 206 27.84 8.05 -21.44
CA THR A 206 26.90 6.97 -21.14
C THR A 206 25.56 7.61 -20.80
N THR A 207 24.59 7.53 -21.70
CA THR A 207 23.34 8.30 -21.58
C THR A 207 22.10 7.47 -21.83
N ASN A 208 21.01 7.82 -21.14
CA ASN A 208 19.71 7.22 -21.37
C ASN A 208 19.76 5.69 -21.23
N CYS A 209 20.44 5.18 -20.20
CA CYS A 209 20.59 3.74 -20.00
C CYS A 209 19.96 3.30 -18.68
N PHE A 210 19.54 2.04 -18.59
CA PHE A 210 19.08 1.52 -17.30
C PHE A 210 19.53 0.10 -16.99
N ASN A 211 19.49 -0.25 -15.71
CA ASN A 211 19.70 -1.61 -15.23
C ASN A 211 18.51 -2.09 -14.37
N GLY A 212 17.84 -3.14 -14.81
CA GLY A 212 16.86 -3.90 -14.04
C GLY A 212 17.42 -5.19 -13.42
N GLY A 213 18.63 -5.61 -13.81
CA GLY A 213 19.25 -6.86 -13.35
C GLY A 213 20.02 -6.72 -12.03
N ILE A 214 20.16 -7.83 -11.29
CA ILE A 214 20.93 -7.87 -10.04
C ILE A 214 22.43 -7.64 -10.31
N VAL A 215 23.08 -6.77 -9.53
CA VAL A 215 24.52 -6.51 -9.62
C VAL A 215 25.23 -6.91 -8.32
N SER A 216 26.19 -7.84 -8.42
CA SER A 216 26.94 -8.34 -7.26
C SER A 216 28.45 -8.35 -7.49
N GLY A 217 29.21 -8.02 -6.44
CA GLY A 217 30.66 -8.15 -6.45
C GLY A 217 31.30 -7.78 -5.13
N GLN A 218 32.64 -7.69 -5.11
CA GLN A 218 33.43 -7.46 -3.90
C GLN A 218 33.75 -5.97 -3.69
N SER A 219 34.06 -5.24 -4.76
CA SER A 219 34.50 -3.84 -4.70
C SER A 219 34.00 -3.04 -5.91
N HIS A 220 33.59 -1.78 -5.67
CA HIS A 220 33.08 -0.87 -6.71
C HIS A 220 31.92 -1.50 -7.51
N VAL A 221 30.83 -1.78 -6.79
CA VAL A 221 29.62 -2.43 -7.32
C VAL A 221 28.49 -1.40 -7.38
N SER A 222 27.91 -1.20 -8.56
CA SER A 222 26.91 -0.15 -8.80
C SER A 222 25.85 -0.57 -9.81
N GLY A 223 24.66 0.04 -9.73
CA GLY A 223 23.54 -0.23 -10.63
C GLY A 223 23.80 0.24 -12.06
N VAL A 224 24.59 1.28 -12.30
CA VAL A 224 24.91 1.75 -13.65
C VAL A 224 26.39 1.56 -13.97
N CYS A 225 27.28 2.27 -13.26
CA CYS A 225 28.72 2.23 -13.51
C CYS A 225 29.52 1.79 -12.28
N GLY A 226 30.23 0.68 -12.38
CA GLY A 226 31.02 0.15 -11.26
C GLY A 226 32.13 1.11 -10.83
N TYR A 227 32.93 1.58 -11.80
CA TYR A 227 33.97 2.58 -11.60
C TYR A 227 33.96 3.70 -12.65
N ASP A 228 33.79 4.94 -12.20
CA ASP A 228 33.99 6.15 -12.99
C ASP A 228 35.05 7.05 -12.32
N TYR A 229 36.12 7.37 -13.04
CA TYR A 229 37.24 8.17 -12.54
C TYR A 229 36.96 9.68 -12.61
N ASN A 230 36.03 10.14 -13.46
CA ASN A 230 35.81 11.57 -13.76
C ASN A 230 34.36 11.98 -13.50
N TYR A 231 34.07 12.39 -12.26
CA TYR A 231 32.74 12.84 -11.83
C TYR A 231 32.23 14.15 -12.46
N ASP A 232 32.93 14.75 -13.42
CA ASP A 232 32.63 16.11 -13.92
C ASP A 232 31.71 16.16 -15.15
N GLY A 233 31.19 15.02 -15.63
CA GLY A 233 30.03 14.96 -16.53
C GLY A 233 30.28 14.29 -17.87
N THR A 234 29.76 13.07 -18.03
CA THR A 234 29.54 12.36 -19.31
C THR A 234 28.54 11.20 -19.13
N LEU A 235 28.42 10.63 -17.92
CA LEU A 235 27.34 9.72 -17.55
C LEU A 235 26.13 10.53 -17.06
N THR A 236 25.02 10.51 -17.81
CA THR A 236 23.79 11.26 -17.51
C THR A 236 22.53 10.49 -17.82
N ASN A 237 21.41 10.85 -17.18
CA ASN A 237 20.09 10.28 -17.47
C ASN A 237 20.07 8.73 -17.44
N CYS A 238 20.73 8.13 -16.45
CA CYS A 238 20.76 6.69 -16.27
C CYS A 238 20.05 6.28 -14.98
N TYR A 239 19.49 5.07 -14.96
CA TYR A 239 18.68 4.60 -13.85
C TYR A 239 18.99 3.15 -13.51
N TYR A 240 18.73 2.75 -12.27
CA TYR A 240 18.76 1.34 -11.89
C TYR A 240 17.63 1.01 -10.93
N LEU A 241 17.20 -0.25 -10.94
CA LEU A 241 16.22 -0.74 -9.97
C LEU A 241 16.85 -0.74 -8.57
N SER A 242 16.31 0.07 -7.65
CA SER A 242 16.93 0.38 -6.35
C SER A 242 17.34 -0.86 -5.54
N ASP A 243 16.60 -1.96 -5.67
CA ASP A 243 16.84 -3.18 -4.90
C ASP A 243 17.89 -4.11 -5.53
N THR A 244 18.46 -3.73 -6.67
CA THR A 244 19.42 -4.55 -7.43
C THR A 244 20.88 -4.18 -7.22
N ALA A 245 21.17 -3.03 -6.60
CA ALA A 245 22.52 -2.51 -6.39
C ALA A 245 22.56 -1.50 -5.22
N LYS A 246 23.76 -1.15 -4.75
CA LYS A 246 23.95 -0.22 -3.60
C LYS A 246 23.95 1.27 -3.97
N GLY A 247 24.00 1.61 -5.25
CA GLY A 247 24.12 2.98 -5.75
C GLY A 247 24.37 3.00 -7.26
N GLY A 248 24.11 4.13 -7.93
CA GLY A 248 24.26 4.26 -9.37
C GLY A 248 25.70 4.26 -9.91
N ILE A 249 26.63 4.96 -9.24
CA ILE A 249 28.05 5.12 -9.64
C ILE A 249 28.95 4.98 -8.42
N ASN A 250 30.03 4.20 -8.51
CA ASN A 250 31.00 4.01 -7.43
C ASN A 250 30.33 3.70 -6.06
N GLY A 251 29.20 2.97 -6.08
CA GLY A 251 28.39 2.63 -4.91
C GLY A 251 27.54 3.76 -4.33
N LYS A 252 27.28 4.85 -5.06
CA LYS A 252 26.44 5.98 -4.63
C LYS A 252 25.51 6.47 -5.73
N ASP A 253 24.35 7.01 -5.35
CA ASP A 253 23.49 7.73 -6.28
C ASP A 253 24.02 9.14 -6.53
N VAL A 254 23.96 9.57 -7.79
CA VAL A 254 24.42 10.88 -8.23
C VAL A 254 23.34 11.49 -9.09
N SER A 255 22.72 12.56 -8.59
CA SER A 255 21.52 13.13 -9.22
C SER A 255 21.79 13.65 -10.64
N GLY A 256 20.85 13.42 -11.55
CA GLY A 256 20.98 13.70 -12.98
C GLY A 256 21.97 12.79 -13.72
N LYS A 257 22.66 11.90 -13.01
CA LYS A 257 23.64 10.96 -13.58
C LYS A 257 23.16 9.52 -13.55
N ALA A 258 23.13 8.93 -12.37
CA ALA A 258 22.65 7.59 -12.13
C ALA A 258 21.90 7.54 -10.81
N GLU A 259 20.61 7.25 -10.88
CA GLU A 259 19.69 7.31 -9.74
C GLU A 259 18.94 5.99 -9.59
N GLY A 260 18.74 5.57 -8.33
CA GLY A 260 17.88 4.45 -8.02
C GLY A 260 16.42 4.82 -8.27
N LYS A 261 15.66 3.89 -8.87
CA LYS A 261 14.21 4.00 -9.08
C LYS A 261 13.56 2.74 -8.54
N SER A 262 12.44 2.90 -7.84
CA SER A 262 11.66 1.75 -7.35
C SER A 262 10.99 1.02 -8.53
N ILE A 263 10.53 -0.21 -8.30
CA ILE A 263 9.79 -0.95 -9.34
C ILE A 263 8.49 -0.24 -9.74
N GLU A 264 7.85 0.48 -8.81
CA GLU A 264 6.67 1.29 -9.08
C GLU A 264 7.01 2.46 -10.02
N GLN A 265 8.16 3.11 -9.84
CA GLN A 265 8.63 4.17 -10.75
C GLN A 265 9.00 3.62 -12.13
N PHE A 266 9.58 2.42 -12.19
CA PHE A 266 9.81 1.75 -13.47
C PHE A 266 8.50 1.41 -14.18
N LYS A 267 7.47 0.96 -13.45
CA LYS A 267 6.15 0.62 -14.01
C LYS A 267 5.28 1.83 -14.36
N SER A 268 5.54 2.99 -13.75
CA SER A 268 4.66 4.15 -13.87
C SER A 268 4.76 4.83 -15.24
N GLY A 269 5.86 4.67 -15.98
CA GLY A 269 6.18 5.45 -17.17
C GLY A 269 7.19 6.57 -16.91
N GLU A 270 7.49 6.86 -15.65
CA GLU A 270 8.47 7.89 -15.26
C GLU A 270 9.81 7.65 -15.93
N VAL A 271 10.36 6.44 -15.78
CA VAL A 271 11.70 6.12 -16.32
C VAL A 271 11.71 6.20 -17.84
N ALA A 272 10.69 5.70 -18.54
CA ALA A 272 10.61 5.79 -19.99
C ALA A 272 10.59 7.24 -20.49
N TYR A 273 9.81 8.11 -19.84
CA TYR A 273 9.75 9.53 -20.17
C TYR A 273 11.08 10.25 -19.90
N LEU A 274 11.69 9.99 -18.74
CA LEU A 274 12.99 10.56 -18.37
C LEU A 274 14.08 10.13 -19.36
N LEU A 275 14.14 8.84 -19.73
CA LEU A 275 15.10 8.30 -20.69
C LEU A 275 15.00 8.94 -22.08
N ASN A 276 13.83 9.44 -22.48
CA ASN A 276 13.65 10.23 -23.70
C ASN A 276 14.05 11.71 -23.55
N GLY A 277 14.62 12.12 -22.41
CA GLY A 277 14.98 13.51 -22.14
C GLY A 277 13.81 14.35 -21.64
N SER A 278 12.85 13.72 -20.96
CA SER A 278 11.63 14.37 -20.49
C SER A 278 10.80 14.99 -21.62
N THR A 279 10.60 14.22 -22.70
CA THR A 279 9.71 14.58 -23.81
C THR A 279 8.95 13.36 -24.32
N SER A 280 7.78 13.62 -24.90
CA SER A 280 6.95 12.65 -25.63
C SER A 280 6.86 12.98 -27.12
N GLU A 281 7.64 13.97 -27.58
CA GLU A 281 7.63 14.47 -28.95
C GLU A 281 8.97 14.19 -29.63
N GLY A 282 8.95 14.12 -30.97
CA GLY A 282 10.15 13.90 -31.78
C GLY A 282 10.53 12.43 -31.93
N GLU A 283 11.80 12.17 -32.21
CA GLU A 283 12.35 10.82 -32.34
C GLU A 283 12.62 10.23 -30.96
N LEU A 284 11.73 9.33 -30.51
CA LEU A 284 11.84 8.66 -29.22
C LEU A 284 12.58 7.33 -29.35
N ALA A 285 13.44 7.04 -28.37
CA ALA A 285 14.12 5.76 -28.27
C ALA A 285 13.41 4.80 -27.32
N TRP A 286 12.72 5.33 -26.29
CA TRP A 286 12.12 4.55 -25.23
C TRP A 286 10.60 4.62 -25.26
N TYR A 287 9.97 3.49 -25.03
CA TYR A 287 8.53 3.32 -25.02
C TYR A 287 8.12 2.43 -23.85
N GLN A 288 6.86 2.48 -23.42
CA GLN A 288 6.35 1.60 -22.38
C GLN A 288 4.83 1.50 -22.43
N LYS A 289 4.30 0.28 -22.48
CA LYS A 289 2.87 0.02 -22.33
C LYS A 289 2.51 -0.07 -20.85
N LEU A 290 1.95 1.02 -20.32
CA LEU A 290 1.60 1.13 -18.91
C LEU A 290 0.52 0.09 -18.53
N GLY A 291 0.72 -0.56 -17.38
CA GLY A 291 -0.09 -1.69 -16.91
C GLY A 291 0.26 -3.04 -17.52
N THR A 292 1.19 -3.11 -18.48
CA THR A 292 1.69 -4.37 -19.08
C THR A 292 3.20 -4.52 -18.90
N ASP A 293 3.96 -3.52 -19.35
CA ASP A 293 5.42 -3.57 -19.34
C ASP A 293 5.98 -3.20 -17.98
N ALA A 294 6.86 -4.05 -17.42
CA ALA A 294 7.55 -3.77 -16.16
C ALA A 294 8.65 -2.70 -16.31
N TYR A 295 9.24 -2.58 -17.50
CA TYR A 295 10.37 -1.71 -17.81
C TYR A 295 10.18 -1.02 -19.17
N PRO A 296 10.88 0.11 -19.42
CA PRO A 296 10.95 0.73 -20.74
C PRO A 296 11.54 -0.21 -21.81
N VAL A 297 11.01 -0.16 -23.03
CA VAL A 297 11.43 -0.95 -24.19
C VAL A 297 11.90 -0.06 -25.33
N LEU A 298 12.76 -0.59 -26.20
CA LEU A 298 13.31 0.12 -27.37
C LEU A 298 12.42 0.02 -28.63
N THR A 299 11.32 -0.73 -28.58
CA THR A 299 10.45 -0.97 -29.73
C THR A 299 9.17 -0.14 -29.64
N ALA A 300 8.94 0.69 -30.64
CA ALA A 300 7.69 1.42 -30.81
C ALA A 300 6.56 0.43 -31.18
N THR A 301 5.45 0.48 -30.44
CA THR A 301 4.23 -0.27 -30.75
C THR A 301 3.00 0.61 -30.56
N LYS A 302 1.84 0.19 -31.07
CA LYS A 302 0.64 1.03 -31.01
C LYS A 302 0.25 1.34 -29.55
N GLY A 303 0.33 2.62 -29.18
CA GLY A 303 -0.12 3.12 -27.88
C GLY A 303 0.79 2.74 -26.71
N ASN A 304 2.11 2.66 -26.94
CA ASN A 304 3.12 2.54 -25.88
C ASN A 304 4.00 3.79 -25.72
N THR A 305 3.72 4.89 -26.43
CA THR A 305 4.33 6.20 -26.13
C THR A 305 3.87 6.66 -24.75
N VAL A 306 4.80 7.12 -23.91
CA VAL A 306 4.49 7.65 -22.59
C VAL A 306 4.38 9.17 -22.67
N TYR A 307 3.29 9.72 -22.15
CA TYR A 307 2.99 11.14 -22.02
C TYR A 307 3.03 11.55 -20.57
N ASN A 308 3.65 12.69 -20.26
CA ASN A 308 3.65 13.30 -18.93
C ASN A 308 2.40 14.17 -18.77
N GLY A 309 1.61 13.88 -17.72
CA GLY A 309 0.46 14.67 -17.32
C GLY A 309 0.87 15.81 -16.39
N SER A 310 0.48 17.04 -16.73
CA SER A 310 0.72 18.23 -15.92
C SER A 310 -0.45 18.52 -14.98
N PHE A 311 -0.16 18.63 -13.67
CA PHE A 311 -1.15 19.00 -12.65
C PHE A 311 -1.24 20.54 -12.62
N ARG A 312 -2.27 21.14 -13.23
CA ARG A 312 -2.38 22.62 -13.28
C ARG A 312 -2.63 23.31 -11.92
N TYR A 313 -3.02 22.56 -10.88
CA TYR A 313 -3.49 23.14 -9.61
C TYR A 313 -2.95 22.45 -8.35
N CYS A 314 -1.97 21.55 -8.47
CA CYS A 314 -1.17 21.09 -7.32
C CYS A 314 0.05 22.02 -7.17
N ASP A 315 0.90 21.80 -6.16
CA ASP A 315 2.18 22.51 -5.98
C ASP A 315 3.21 22.31 -7.13
N ASN A 316 2.76 21.80 -8.28
CA ASN A 316 3.55 21.39 -9.45
C ASN A 316 4.63 20.34 -9.14
N THR A 317 4.59 19.65 -8.00
CA THR A 317 5.59 18.62 -7.66
C THR A 317 5.13 17.20 -8.04
N ALA A 318 3.83 16.95 -8.12
CA ALA A 318 3.29 15.67 -8.56
C ALA A 318 3.41 15.53 -10.09
N THR A 319 3.89 14.38 -10.57
CA THR A 319 3.89 14.00 -11.99
C THR A 319 3.14 12.70 -12.18
N SER A 320 2.46 12.57 -13.32
CA SER A 320 1.73 11.35 -13.69
C SER A 320 2.02 11.04 -15.14
N TYR A 321 1.85 9.78 -15.52
CA TYR A 321 2.23 9.30 -16.83
C TYR A 321 1.09 8.47 -17.41
N SER A 322 0.89 8.58 -18.72
CA SER A 322 -0.18 7.89 -19.44
C SER A 322 0.27 7.49 -20.84
N ASN A 323 -0.36 6.47 -21.43
CA ASN A 323 -0.26 6.22 -22.87
C ASN A 323 -1.31 6.99 -23.69
N SER A 324 -2.05 7.91 -23.07
CA SER A 324 -3.06 8.75 -23.71
C SER A 324 -2.58 10.19 -23.85
N THR A 325 -2.91 10.82 -24.97
CA THR A 325 -2.75 12.27 -25.21
C THR A 325 -3.94 13.08 -24.70
N SER A 326 -4.97 12.42 -24.15
CA SER A 326 -6.21 13.08 -23.72
C SER A 326 -5.93 14.05 -22.58
N GLU A 327 -6.33 15.31 -22.74
CA GLU A 327 -6.22 16.31 -21.67
C GLU A 327 -6.96 15.87 -20.41
N ASP A 328 -8.11 15.19 -20.53
CA ASP A 328 -8.85 14.64 -19.38
C ASP A 328 -8.06 13.59 -18.56
N VAL A 329 -7.06 12.96 -19.17
CA VAL A 329 -6.17 11.97 -18.52
C VAL A 329 -4.90 12.64 -18.01
N LEU A 330 -4.42 13.68 -18.71
CA LEU A 330 -3.14 14.34 -18.45
C LEU A 330 -3.27 15.59 -17.56
N VAL A 331 -4.45 16.19 -17.43
CA VAL A 331 -4.70 17.43 -16.67
C VAL A 331 -5.55 17.11 -15.44
N HIS A 332 -4.91 16.94 -14.30
CA HIS A 332 -5.59 16.66 -13.04
C HIS A 332 -6.18 17.95 -12.44
N GLN A 333 -7.49 17.94 -12.16
CA GLN A 333 -8.18 19.00 -11.43
C GLN A 333 -8.38 18.58 -9.96
N MET A 334 -8.11 19.47 -9.01
CA MET A 334 -8.39 19.21 -7.59
C MET A 334 -9.90 19.25 -7.31
N SER A 335 -10.40 18.36 -6.45
CA SER A 335 -11.79 18.45 -5.98
C SER A 335 -11.89 19.54 -4.95
N ALA A 336 -10.97 19.47 -3.99
CA ALA A 336 -10.90 20.27 -2.79
C ALA A 336 -9.46 20.18 -2.22
N THR A 337 -8.99 21.21 -1.53
CA THR A 337 -7.69 21.16 -0.85
C THR A 337 -7.69 20.08 0.23
N LEU A 338 -6.52 19.59 0.64
CA LEU A 338 -6.37 18.65 1.77
C LEU A 338 -6.95 19.19 3.10
N ALA A 339 -7.31 20.47 3.16
CA ALA A 339 -7.86 21.13 4.34
C ALA A 339 -9.39 21.37 4.26
N SER A 340 -10.05 21.03 3.14
CA SER A 340 -11.48 21.32 2.95
C SER A 340 -12.11 20.33 1.97
N PRO A 341 -12.41 19.08 2.39
CA PRO A 341 -13.11 18.09 1.56
C PRO A 341 -14.38 18.65 0.90
N GLU A 342 -14.67 18.22 -0.33
CA GLU A 342 -15.88 18.60 -1.08
C GLU A 342 -16.92 17.48 -0.97
N HIS A 343 -18.15 17.82 -0.62
CA HIS A 343 -19.25 16.86 -0.50
C HIS A 343 -19.78 16.45 -1.88
N ASP A 344 -19.87 15.15 -2.12
CA ASP A 344 -20.55 14.55 -3.27
C ASP A 344 -21.89 13.99 -2.82
N ALA A 345 -22.93 14.79 -3.07
CA ALA A 345 -24.29 14.48 -2.69
C ALA A 345 -24.85 13.21 -3.38
N ASP A 346 -24.36 12.87 -4.58
CA ASP A 346 -24.85 11.70 -5.32
C ASP A 346 -24.27 10.41 -4.73
N LYS A 347 -23.02 10.47 -4.26
CA LYS A 347 -22.34 9.31 -3.64
C LYS A 347 -22.50 9.24 -2.13
N HIS A 348 -23.07 10.27 -1.49
CA HIS A 348 -23.13 10.39 -0.03
C HIS A 348 -21.73 10.19 0.59
N ILE A 349 -20.74 10.97 0.13
CA ILE A 349 -19.37 10.91 0.62
C ILE A 349 -18.66 12.25 0.40
N TYR A 350 -17.50 12.45 1.02
CA TYR A 350 -16.63 13.58 0.70
C TYR A 350 -15.42 13.12 -0.12
N HIS A 351 -14.96 13.98 -1.02
CA HIS A 351 -13.73 13.79 -1.79
C HIS A 351 -12.66 14.76 -1.33
N MET A 352 -11.43 14.30 -1.30
CA MET A 352 -10.26 15.08 -0.95
C MET A 352 -9.10 14.79 -1.91
N GLY A 353 -8.30 15.81 -2.22
CA GLY A 353 -7.18 15.69 -3.16
C GLY A 353 -7.61 15.83 -4.62
N CYS A 354 -7.27 14.85 -5.46
CA CYS A 354 -7.56 14.90 -6.90
C CYS A 354 -9.04 14.59 -7.19
N ARG A 355 -9.69 15.19 -8.20
CA ARG A 355 -11.04 14.77 -8.68
C ARG A 355 -11.01 13.44 -9.41
N ASN A 356 -9.90 13.10 -10.05
CA ASN A 356 -9.78 11.88 -10.82
C ASN A 356 -9.62 10.68 -9.89
N GLU A 357 -10.63 9.80 -9.81
CA GLU A 357 -10.61 8.58 -8.98
C GLU A 357 -9.43 7.64 -9.30
N GLY A 358 -8.85 7.72 -10.51
CA GLY A 358 -7.68 6.94 -10.89
C GLY A 358 -6.34 7.51 -10.41
N CYS A 359 -6.34 8.69 -9.78
CA CYS A 359 -5.14 9.32 -9.22
C CYS A 359 -4.83 8.74 -7.84
N THR A 360 -3.56 8.46 -7.56
CA THR A 360 -3.11 7.99 -6.23
C THR A 360 -3.30 9.03 -5.12
N LEU A 361 -3.53 10.30 -5.49
CA LEU A 361 -3.84 11.39 -4.56
C LEU A 361 -5.35 11.61 -4.39
N HIS A 362 -6.21 10.87 -5.09
CA HIS A 362 -7.65 10.91 -4.84
C HIS A 362 -7.99 10.13 -3.57
N LYS A 363 -8.72 10.76 -2.67
CA LYS A 363 -9.16 10.17 -1.41
C LYS A 363 -10.66 10.35 -1.23
N TYR A 364 -11.30 9.31 -0.75
CA TYR A 364 -12.63 9.40 -0.16
C TYR A 364 -12.51 9.58 1.34
N VAL A 365 -13.29 10.48 1.91
CA VAL A 365 -13.37 10.68 3.35
C VAL A 365 -14.83 10.66 3.81
N ALA A 366 -15.08 10.10 4.99
CA ALA A 366 -16.42 9.96 5.54
C ALA A 366 -16.90 11.20 6.30
N ASP A 367 -16.00 12.14 6.63
CA ASP A 367 -16.31 13.34 7.40
C ASP A 367 -15.88 14.63 6.71
N MET A 368 -16.60 15.71 6.99
CA MET A 368 -16.29 17.05 6.46
C MET A 368 -14.90 17.54 6.90
N ALA A 369 -14.34 17.03 7.99
CA ALA A 369 -13.01 17.39 8.47
C ALA A 369 -11.89 16.54 7.84
N GLY A 370 -12.21 15.48 7.09
CA GLY A 370 -11.23 14.65 6.37
C GLY A 370 -10.39 13.74 7.25
N ASN A 371 -10.84 13.41 8.47
CA ASN A 371 -10.12 12.55 9.41
C ASN A 371 -10.34 11.05 9.15
N ILE A 372 -11.45 10.68 8.50
CA ILE A 372 -11.81 9.28 8.28
C ILE A 372 -11.68 8.95 6.79
N GLU A 373 -10.52 8.45 6.39
CA GLU A 373 -10.29 7.97 5.02
C GLU A 373 -11.00 6.62 4.77
N VAL A 374 -11.65 6.49 3.61
CA VAL A 374 -12.39 5.30 3.20
C VAL A 374 -12.01 4.85 1.80
N THR A 375 -12.29 3.58 1.48
CA THR A 375 -12.09 2.98 0.15
C THR A 375 -13.32 2.16 -0.25
N LYS A 376 -13.52 1.94 -1.56
CA LYS A 376 -14.61 1.10 -2.07
C LYS A 376 -14.25 -0.38 -1.92
N ASP A 377 -15.15 -1.17 -1.35
CA ASP A 377 -15.05 -2.63 -1.38
C ASP A 377 -15.50 -3.22 -2.73
N ALA A 378 -15.49 -4.55 -2.85
CA ALA A 378 -15.92 -5.26 -4.06
C ALA A 378 -17.39 -5.01 -4.46
N ASN A 379 -18.21 -4.48 -3.55
CA ASN A 379 -19.62 -4.14 -3.77
C ASN A 379 -19.84 -2.62 -3.89
N ASN A 380 -18.77 -1.82 -4.02
CA ASN A 380 -18.80 -0.36 -4.03
C ASN A 380 -19.31 0.30 -2.74
N LYS A 381 -19.27 -0.39 -1.59
CA LYS A 381 -19.51 0.25 -0.28
C LYS A 381 -18.24 0.90 0.24
N PHE A 382 -18.37 2.04 0.91
CA PHE A 382 -17.24 2.74 1.54
C PHE A 382 -16.84 2.10 2.87
N VAL A 383 -15.56 1.71 2.98
CA VAL A 383 -14.97 1.06 4.16
C VAL A 383 -13.77 1.86 4.65
N ALA A 384 -13.72 2.14 5.95
CA ALA A 384 -12.60 2.84 6.58
C ALA A 384 -11.27 2.12 6.36
N THR A 385 -10.22 2.89 6.07
CA THR A 385 -8.87 2.34 5.88
C THR A 385 -8.23 1.93 7.20
N GLU A 386 -8.60 2.58 8.30
CA GLU A 386 -8.08 2.37 9.65
C GLU A 386 -9.20 2.01 10.66
N ASP A 387 -8.80 1.52 11.84
CA ASP A 387 -9.72 1.30 12.96
C ASP A 387 -10.16 2.63 13.58
N LEU A 388 -11.42 2.70 14.01
CA LEU A 388 -12.02 3.88 14.61
C LEU A 388 -12.17 3.74 16.13
N THR A 389 -11.65 4.70 16.89
CA THR A 389 -11.84 4.76 18.34
C THR A 389 -12.65 5.99 18.71
N LEU A 390 -13.86 5.78 19.23
CA LEU A 390 -14.73 6.85 19.71
C LEU A 390 -14.28 7.32 21.09
N ALA A 391 -13.92 8.59 21.20
CA ALA A 391 -13.54 9.21 22.46
C ALA A 391 -14.77 9.56 23.32
N ASP A 392 -14.71 9.28 24.62
CA ASP A 392 -15.82 9.60 25.53
C ASP A 392 -15.96 11.10 25.75
N GLY A 393 -17.10 11.66 25.35
CA GLY A 393 -17.40 13.07 25.55
C GLY A 393 -17.07 13.97 24.37
N GLU A 394 -16.52 13.42 23.28
CA GLU A 394 -16.33 14.12 22.01
C GLU A 394 -17.56 13.94 21.10
N ASP A 395 -17.92 15.00 20.38
CA ASP A 395 -19.07 14.97 19.46
C ASP A 395 -18.82 14.01 18.29
N PHE A 396 -19.86 13.29 17.87
CA PHE A 396 -19.86 12.50 16.64
C PHE A 396 -20.94 13.04 15.70
N LYS A 397 -20.54 13.86 14.71
CA LYS A 397 -21.40 14.53 13.73
C LYS A 397 -20.66 14.77 12.41
N ASP A 398 -21.40 15.21 11.40
CA ASP A 398 -20.87 15.60 10.08
C ASP A 398 -20.23 14.43 9.30
N TYR A 399 -20.73 13.22 9.53
CA TYR A 399 -20.33 12.00 8.83
C TYR A 399 -21.38 11.57 7.81
N GLU A 400 -20.90 11.02 6.70
CA GLU A 400 -21.71 10.20 5.77
C GLU A 400 -21.67 8.72 6.17
N PRO A 401 -22.60 7.88 5.68
CA PRO A 401 -22.60 6.44 5.97
C PRO A 401 -21.35 5.71 5.46
N PHE A 402 -20.70 4.93 6.32
CA PHE A 402 -19.56 4.06 5.96
C PHE A 402 -19.51 2.80 6.84
N ILE A 403 -18.64 1.86 6.48
CA ILE A 403 -18.32 0.67 7.27
C ILE A 403 -16.97 0.87 7.96
N SER A 404 -16.93 0.71 9.27
CA SER A 404 -15.66 0.66 10.02
C SER A 404 -15.09 -0.76 10.04
N LYS A 405 -13.76 -0.91 9.87
CA LYS A 405 -13.05 -2.20 10.04
C LYS A 405 -13.23 -2.72 11.46
N THR A 406 -12.78 -1.93 12.43
CA THR A 406 -13.06 -2.11 13.84
C THR A 406 -13.45 -0.76 14.42
N ILE A 407 -14.52 -0.73 15.19
CA ILE A 407 -14.90 0.44 15.97
C ILE A 407 -14.91 0.09 17.45
N SER A 408 -14.40 0.99 18.29
CA SER A 408 -14.41 0.82 19.74
C SER A 408 -14.89 2.07 20.47
N TYR A 409 -15.49 1.86 21.64
CA TYR A 409 -15.91 2.92 22.54
C TYR A 409 -15.65 2.48 23.98
N SER A 410 -15.05 3.37 24.78
CA SER A 410 -14.82 3.11 26.20
C SER A 410 -15.24 4.29 27.06
N ARG A 411 -15.72 4.00 28.27
CA ARG A 411 -16.23 5.00 29.21
C ARG A 411 -15.92 4.61 30.64
N ASN A 412 -15.35 5.54 31.40
CA ASN A 412 -15.24 5.40 32.86
C ASN A 412 -16.58 5.72 33.52
N ILE A 413 -16.98 4.87 34.47
CA ILE A 413 -18.23 5.02 35.21
C ILE A 413 -17.95 5.84 36.47
N PRO A 414 -18.69 6.94 36.71
CA PRO A 414 -18.47 7.77 37.89
C PRO A 414 -18.60 6.98 39.19
N GLU A 415 -17.77 7.32 40.18
CA GLU A 415 -17.78 6.67 41.50
C GLU A 415 -19.20 6.66 42.11
N GLY A 416 -19.60 5.51 42.66
CA GLY A 416 -20.94 5.29 43.22
C GLY A 416 -22.04 5.07 42.18
N SER A 417 -21.74 5.10 40.88
CA SER A 417 -22.69 4.79 39.80
C SER A 417 -22.53 3.37 39.30
N THR A 418 -23.64 2.67 39.13
CA THR A 418 -23.80 1.35 38.50
C THR A 418 -24.69 1.42 37.27
N TRP A 419 -25.50 2.46 37.12
CA TRP A 419 -26.39 2.66 35.97
C TRP A 419 -25.94 3.82 35.09
N GLY A 420 -26.18 3.70 33.79
CA GLY A 420 -25.96 4.75 32.81
C GLY A 420 -26.85 4.63 31.59
N THR A 421 -26.76 5.62 30.71
CA THR A 421 -27.38 5.62 29.38
C THR A 421 -26.31 5.66 28.30
N LEU A 422 -26.67 5.13 27.12
CA LEU A 422 -25.78 4.99 25.97
C LEU A 422 -26.58 5.12 24.67
N CYS A 423 -25.99 5.73 23.65
CA CYS A 423 -26.46 5.68 22.28
C CYS A 423 -25.23 5.74 21.37
N LEU A 424 -24.91 4.65 20.67
CA LEU A 424 -23.69 4.53 19.88
C LEU A 424 -24.01 4.47 18.38
N PRO A 425 -23.12 4.99 17.51
CA PRO A 425 -23.33 4.97 16.06
C PRO A 425 -23.07 3.59 15.44
N PHE A 426 -22.79 2.55 16.24
CA PHE A 426 -22.60 1.17 15.78
C PHE A 426 -23.43 0.20 16.62
N ALA A 427 -23.71 -0.98 16.06
CA ALA A 427 -24.52 -2.00 16.72
C ALA A 427 -23.76 -2.66 17.89
N ILE A 428 -24.48 -2.98 18.96
CA ILE A 428 -23.91 -3.63 20.15
C ILE A 428 -24.36 -5.09 20.18
N ASP A 429 -23.40 -6.01 20.10
CA ASP A 429 -23.65 -7.45 20.23
C ASP A 429 -23.56 -7.86 21.70
N GLN A 430 -24.71 -8.00 22.35
CA GLN A 430 -24.77 -8.27 23.78
C GLN A 430 -24.16 -9.62 24.17
N SER A 431 -24.07 -10.57 23.25
CA SER A 431 -23.46 -11.88 23.53
C SER A 431 -21.95 -11.77 23.85
N LYS A 432 -21.31 -10.68 23.41
CA LYS A 432 -19.90 -10.39 23.65
C LYS A 432 -19.68 -9.57 24.93
N GLU A 433 -20.75 -9.09 25.56
CA GLU A 433 -20.68 -8.16 26.67
C GLU A 433 -20.82 -8.86 28.03
N THR A 434 -19.73 -8.87 28.79
CA THR A 434 -19.67 -9.52 30.12
C THR A 434 -19.56 -8.51 31.27
N GLY A 435 -19.40 -7.22 30.96
CA GLY A 435 -19.21 -6.15 31.94
C GLY A 435 -20.49 -5.47 32.42
N CYS A 436 -21.58 -5.57 31.67
CA CYS A 436 -22.84 -4.91 31.96
C CYS A 436 -24.04 -5.64 31.33
N LYS A 437 -25.25 -5.18 31.64
CA LYS A 437 -26.51 -5.61 30.99
C LYS A 437 -27.24 -4.39 30.43
N PHE A 438 -27.93 -4.55 29.31
CA PHE A 438 -28.66 -3.48 28.64
C PHE A 438 -30.17 -3.62 28.82
N TYR A 439 -30.86 -2.47 28.83
CA TYR A 439 -32.29 -2.37 29.09
C TYR A 439 -32.94 -1.33 28.18
N ARG A 440 -34.18 -1.60 27.79
CA ARG A 440 -35.08 -0.63 27.17
C ARG A 440 -36.05 -0.06 28.19
N LEU A 441 -36.41 1.21 28.01
CA LEU A 441 -37.48 1.85 28.77
C LEU A 441 -38.83 1.23 28.35
N THR A 442 -39.76 1.00 29.27
CA THR A 442 -41.10 0.46 28.94
C THR A 442 -42.25 1.24 29.57
N GLY A 443 -41.98 2.02 30.62
CA GLY A 443 -42.98 2.89 31.24
C GLY A 443 -42.41 3.78 32.32
N ILE A 444 -43.24 4.72 32.78
CA ILE A 444 -42.99 5.55 33.96
C ILE A 444 -44.25 5.56 34.83
N ASP A 445 -44.08 5.15 36.08
CA ASP A 445 -45.07 5.28 37.14
C ASP A 445 -44.76 6.54 37.98
N ASN A 446 -45.61 6.84 38.98
CA ASN A 446 -45.52 8.08 39.76
C ASN A 446 -44.11 8.44 40.27
N ASP A 447 -43.32 7.44 40.69
CA ASP A 447 -41.98 7.65 41.28
C ASP A 447 -40.87 6.77 40.65
N CYS A 448 -41.17 6.04 39.57
CA CYS A 448 -40.28 4.98 39.08
C CYS A 448 -40.36 4.79 37.56
N ILE A 449 -39.22 4.52 36.91
CA ILE A 449 -39.20 4.03 35.52
C ILE A 449 -39.21 2.51 35.49
N THR A 450 -39.94 1.92 34.54
CA THR A 450 -40.01 0.49 34.30
C THR A 450 -39.10 0.12 33.14
N LEU A 451 -38.24 -0.86 33.37
CA LEU A 451 -37.28 -1.34 32.37
C LEU A 451 -37.54 -2.80 32.03
N GLU A 452 -37.25 -3.14 30.77
CA GLU A 452 -37.18 -4.50 30.28
C GLU A 452 -35.74 -4.77 29.80
N SER A 453 -35.20 -5.93 30.13
CA SER A 453 -33.87 -6.33 29.62
C SER A 453 -33.95 -6.49 28.11
N TYR A 454 -32.91 -6.06 27.40
CA TYR A 454 -32.69 -6.66 26.09
C TYR A 454 -32.32 -8.14 26.34
N GLU A 455 -33.03 -9.07 25.69
CA GLU A 455 -32.61 -10.48 25.65
C GLU A 455 -31.32 -10.63 24.82
N GLU A 456 -30.66 -11.78 24.86
CA GLU A 456 -29.46 -12.06 24.06
C GLU A 456 -29.72 -11.71 22.58
N GLY A 457 -28.96 -10.74 22.04
CA GLY A 457 -29.19 -10.24 20.69
C GLY A 457 -28.41 -8.97 20.35
N ILE A 458 -28.54 -8.51 19.11
CA ILE A 458 -27.90 -7.31 18.58
C ILE A 458 -28.80 -6.09 18.83
N ILE A 459 -28.27 -5.09 19.53
CA ILE A 459 -28.88 -3.76 19.63
C ILE A 459 -28.44 -2.97 18.39
N PRO A 460 -29.37 -2.53 17.51
CA PRO A 460 -29.01 -1.82 16.29
C PRO A 460 -28.26 -0.51 16.54
N ALA A 461 -27.42 -0.11 15.59
CA ALA A 461 -26.73 1.18 15.61
C ALA A 461 -27.71 2.34 15.79
N GLY A 462 -27.32 3.33 16.59
CA GLY A 462 -28.15 4.49 16.92
C GLY A 462 -29.28 4.22 17.90
N THR A 463 -29.44 3.00 18.44
CA THR A 463 -30.50 2.72 19.42
C THR A 463 -30.09 3.23 20.81
N PRO A 464 -30.85 4.16 21.43
CA PRO A 464 -30.57 4.57 22.80
C PRO A 464 -31.01 3.48 23.79
N VAL A 465 -30.18 3.25 24.81
CA VAL A 465 -30.37 2.21 25.82
C VAL A 465 -29.96 2.68 27.21
N LEU A 466 -30.47 2.00 28.23
CA LEU A 466 -29.93 2.04 29.58
C LEU A 466 -29.01 0.83 29.77
N PHE A 467 -27.98 0.97 30.61
CA PHE A 467 -27.13 -0.15 31.01
C PHE A 467 -26.90 -0.16 32.51
N LYS A 468 -26.68 -1.37 33.05
CA LYS A 468 -26.25 -1.61 34.43
C LYS A 468 -24.93 -2.36 34.44
N MET A 469 -23.91 -1.79 35.06
CA MET A 469 -22.62 -2.44 35.28
C MET A 469 -22.75 -3.63 36.23
N ASN A 470 -21.97 -4.67 35.95
CA ASN A 470 -21.79 -5.80 36.86
C ASN A 470 -20.95 -5.37 38.07
N GLU A 471 -21.08 -6.10 39.18
CA GLU A 471 -20.38 -5.80 40.42
C GLU A 471 -18.85 -5.73 40.21
N GLY A 472 -18.21 -4.71 40.80
CA GLY A 472 -16.77 -4.48 40.69
C GLY A 472 -16.29 -3.91 39.35
N LYS A 473 -17.16 -3.70 38.36
CA LYS A 473 -16.79 -3.08 37.07
C LYS A 473 -16.94 -1.55 37.13
N THR A 474 -15.88 -0.84 36.77
CA THR A 474 -15.80 0.63 36.81
C THR A 474 -15.65 1.27 35.43
N SER A 475 -15.53 0.48 34.36
CA SER A 475 -15.47 0.94 32.98
C SER A 475 -16.32 0.08 32.05
N LEU A 476 -16.91 0.74 31.06
CA LEU A 476 -17.59 0.14 29.92
C LEU A 476 -16.64 0.15 28.73
N SER A 477 -16.54 -0.96 28.00
CA SER A 477 -15.71 -1.08 26.80
C SER A 477 -16.44 -1.94 25.79
N LEU A 478 -16.76 -1.35 24.63
CA LEU A 478 -17.57 -1.96 23.58
C LEU A 478 -16.78 -1.91 22.27
N SER A 479 -16.93 -2.94 21.43
CA SER A 479 -16.32 -2.95 20.11
C SER A 479 -17.12 -3.76 19.11
N ALA A 480 -17.00 -3.42 17.83
CA ALA A 480 -17.57 -4.15 16.72
C ALA A 480 -16.61 -4.16 15.52
N SER A 481 -16.69 -5.22 14.72
CA SER A 481 -15.93 -5.34 13.46
C SER A 481 -16.89 -5.32 12.27
N ASN A 482 -16.44 -4.77 11.14
CA ASN A 482 -17.25 -4.57 9.94
C ASN A 482 -18.58 -3.86 10.24
N ALA A 483 -18.51 -2.80 11.05
CA ALA A 483 -19.68 -2.14 11.60
C ALA A 483 -20.18 -1.03 10.67
N GLU A 484 -21.44 -1.12 10.23
CA GLU A 484 -22.11 0.01 9.58
C GLU A 484 -22.34 1.14 10.59
N ILE A 485 -21.98 2.35 10.18
CA ILE A 485 -22.02 3.55 11.02
C ILE A 485 -23.30 4.34 10.75
N ALA A 486 -24.12 4.50 11.78
CA ALA A 486 -25.30 5.35 11.75
C ALA A 486 -24.91 6.83 11.84
N THR A 487 -25.53 7.65 11.00
CA THR A 487 -25.31 9.11 10.96
C THR A 487 -26.19 9.89 11.94
N ALA A 488 -27.25 9.26 12.47
CA ALA A 488 -28.12 9.83 13.49
C ALA A 488 -28.64 8.77 14.47
N PRO A 489 -28.95 9.15 15.73
CA PRO A 489 -29.69 8.29 16.65
C PRO A 489 -31.05 7.90 16.08
N THR A 490 -31.45 6.67 16.33
CA THR A 490 -32.83 6.21 16.13
C THR A 490 -33.69 6.68 17.30
N VAL A 491 -34.97 6.92 17.05
CA VAL A 491 -35.94 7.16 18.12
C VAL A 491 -36.28 5.81 18.75
N ALA A 492 -35.91 5.58 20.01
CA ALA A 492 -36.42 4.40 20.72
C ALA A 492 -37.91 4.60 21.00
N GLY A 493 -38.75 3.91 20.23
CA GLY A 493 -40.19 3.89 20.44
C GLY A 493 -40.51 3.06 21.67
N THR A 494 -40.81 3.70 22.79
CA THR A 494 -41.16 2.97 24.02
C THR A 494 -42.23 3.68 24.81
N ASN A 495 -43.49 3.36 24.48
CA ASN A 495 -44.72 3.80 25.14
C ASN A 495 -45.23 5.19 24.71
N LYS A 496 -46.55 5.37 24.61
CA LYS A 496 -47.19 6.61 24.12
C LYS A 496 -46.92 7.83 25.02
N ASP A 497 -46.37 7.58 26.21
CA ASP A 497 -46.25 8.55 27.29
C ASP A 497 -44.82 9.12 27.44
N VAL A 498 -43.76 8.39 27.05
CA VAL A 498 -42.36 8.80 27.29
C VAL A 498 -41.43 8.24 26.21
N ASN A 499 -40.32 8.93 25.92
CA ASN A 499 -39.34 8.48 24.93
C ASN A 499 -37.92 8.48 25.54
N LEU A 500 -37.14 7.45 25.24
CA LEU A 500 -35.69 7.47 25.47
C LEU A 500 -35.02 8.02 24.22
N VAL A 501 -34.40 9.20 24.34
CA VAL A 501 -33.82 9.95 23.22
C VAL A 501 -32.30 9.88 23.30
N GLY A 502 -31.68 9.35 22.25
CA GLY A 502 -30.23 9.27 22.11
C GLY A 502 -29.63 10.52 21.49
N SER A 503 -28.36 10.77 21.77
CA SER A 503 -27.57 11.80 21.11
C SER A 503 -26.14 11.33 20.86
N PHE A 504 -25.63 11.62 19.65
CA PHE A 504 -24.22 11.48 19.30
C PHE A 504 -23.41 12.75 19.59
N THR A 505 -24.06 13.84 19.98
CA THR A 505 -23.42 15.11 20.32
C THR A 505 -23.85 15.59 21.70
N LYS A 506 -23.14 16.58 22.23
CA LYS A 506 -23.49 17.23 23.49
C LYS A 506 -24.83 17.95 23.36
N ILE A 507 -25.73 17.77 24.34
CA ILE A 507 -26.99 18.51 24.45
C ILE A 507 -27.06 19.17 25.84
N GLY A 508 -27.46 20.44 25.90
CA GLY A 508 -27.59 21.16 27.17
C GLY A 508 -26.24 21.53 27.82
N GLY A 509 -26.29 22.24 28.94
CA GLY A 509 -25.13 22.71 29.69
C GLY A 509 -25.00 24.23 29.74
N LYS A 510 -23.91 24.73 30.34
CA LYS A 510 -23.70 26.17 30.59
C LYS A 510 -23.71 27.02 29.31
N ASP A 511 -23.34 26.40 28.18
CA ASP A 511 -23.11 27.08 26.89
C ASP A 511 -23.92 26.44 25.74
N ASN A 512 -24.86 25.54 26.04
CA ASN A 512 -25.60 24.80 25.02
C ASN A 512 -27.06 24.65 25.46
N GLN A 513 -28.01 25.02 24.61
CA GLN A 513 -29.44 24.85 24.88
C GLN A 513 -29.91 23.55 24.23
N GLY A 514 -30.91 22.85 24.80
CA GLY A 514 -31.51 21.71 24.10
C GLY A 514 -32.23 20.68 24.96
N LEU A 515 -31.93 20.57 26.25
CA LEU A 515 -32.78 19.79 27.16
C LEU A 515 -33.97 20.63 27.60
N ASP A 516 -35.17 20.04 27.55
CA ASP A 516 -36.37 20.62 28.12
C ASP A 516 -36.31 20.57 29.65
N LYS A 517 -36.97 21.52 30.32
CA LYS A 517 -37.07 21.58 31.78
C LYS A 517 -37.65 20.28 32.38
N ASN A 518 -38.48 19.57 31.61
CA ASN A 518 -39.15 18.34 32.02
C ASN A 518 -38.38 17.07 31.65
N ASP A 519 -37.26 17.18 30.95
CA ASP A 519 -36.42 16.02 30.62
C ASP A 519 -35.82 15.40 31.87
N TYR A 520 -35.48 14.12 31.79
CA TYR A 520 -34.78 13.41 32.86
C TYR A 520 -33.42 12.90 32.42
N ILE A 521 -32.40 13.20 33.22
CA ILE A 521 -31.03 12.72 33.05
C ILE A 521 -30.60 11.82 34.20
N ILE A 522 -29.68 10.89 33.95
CA ILE A 522 -29.21 9.96 34.97
C ILE A 522 -28.00 10.50 35.74
N GLY A 523 -28.06 10.43 37.07
CA GLY A 523 -26.96 10.76 37.98
C GLY A 523 -27.04 9.94 39.27
N LYS A 524 -25.92 9.33 39.69
CA LYS A 524 -25.82 8.47 40.90
C LYS A 524 -26.93 7.42 40.97
N ASN A 525 -27.19 6.72 39.87
CA ASN A 525 -28.20 5.64 39.71
C ASN A 525 -29.66 6.07 39.76
N LYS A 526 -29.95 7.36 39.63
CA LYS A 526 -31.32 7.88 39.62
C LYS A 526 -31.51 8.83 38.46
N PHE A 527 -32.74 8.91 37.99
CA PHE A 527 -33.11 9.90 36.99
C PHE A 527 -33.61 11.16 37.70
N TRP A 528 -33.10 12.30 37.28
CA TRP A 528 -33.40 13.60 37.85
C TRP A 528 -33.99 14.48 36.77
N ARG A 529 -35.10 15.15 37.10
CA ARG A 529 -35.71 16.11 36.19
C ARG A 529 -34.81 17.33 36.08
N VAL A 530 -34.63 17.83 34.86
CA VAL A 530 -33.70 18.93 34.54
C VAL A 530 -34.01 20.17 35.37
N SER A 531 -35.28 20.57 35.49
CA SER A 531 -35.68 21.76 36.27
C SER A 531 -35.30 21.71 37.74
N ASP A 532 -35.14 20.50 38.30
CA ASP A 532 -34.86 20.31 39.72
C ASP A 532 -33.34 20.24 40.01
N LEU A 533 -32.52 20.33 38.96
CA LEU A 533 -31.07 20.42 39.04
C LEU A 533 -30.61 21.82 38.62
N ASN A 534 -30.05 22.59 39.56
CA ASN A 534 -29.52 23.95 39.31
C ASN A 534 -30.52 24.91 38.62
N ASP A 535 -31.81 24.83 38.97
CA ASP A 535 -32.90 25.58 38.32
C ASP A 535 -32.98 25.34 36.79
N GLY A 536 -32.47 24.19 36.32
CA GLY A 536 -32.30 23.84 34.90
C GLY A 536 -31.05 24.45 34.24
N ASN A 537 -30.38 25.40 34.88
CA ASN A 537 -29.24 26.10 34.31
C ASN A 537 -27.97 25.25 34.37
N GLY A 538 -27.35 25.02 33.21
CA GLY A 538 -26.09 24.30 33.12
C GLY A 538 -26.21 22.77 33.13
N VAL A 539 -27.44 22.23 33.04
CA VAL A 539 -27.69 20.79 33.00
C VAL A 539 -27.63 20.29 31.55
N GLY A 540 -26.91 19.20 31.31
CA GLY A 540 -26.70 18.65 29.97
C GLY A 540 -26.24 17.19 29.98
N ILE A 541 -26.25 16.58 28.81
CA ILE A 541 -25.67 15.26 28.55
C ILE A 541 -24.46 15.38 27.64
N LYS A 542 -23.44 14.55 27.91
CA LYS A 542 -22.31 14.37 27.01
C LYS A 542 -22.75 13.61 25.73
N PRO A 543 -21.94 13.66 24.66
CA PRO A 543 -22.07 12.77 23.51
C PRO A 543 -22.22 11.29 23.89
N MET A 544 -22.89 10.53 23.02
CA MET A 544 -23.08 9.08 23.12
C MET A 544 -23.84 8.71 24.39
N ARG A 545 -24.87 9.51 24.72
CA ARG A 545 -25.75 9.34 25.87
C ARG A 545 -27.20 9.34 25.41
N ALA A 546 -28.07 8.94 26.32
CA ALA A 546 -29.50 9.14 26.17
C ALA A 546 -30.10 9.83 27.39
N TYR A 547 -31.24 10.47 27.19
CA TYR A 547 -32.08 11.09 28.22
C TYR A 547 -33.53 10.68 28.00
N ILE A 548 -34.38 10.88 29.00
CA ILE A 548 -35.81 10.58 28.89
C ILE A 548 -36.55 11.90 28.63
N HIS A 549 -37.32 11.92 27.55
CA HIS A 549 -38.21 13.01 27.19
C HIS A 549 -39.67 12.58 27.39
N PRO A 550 -40.42 13.19 28.32
CA PRO A 550 -41.85 12.96 28.45
C PRO A 550 -42.60 13.42 27.19
N ALA A 551 -43.58 12.64 26.70
CA ALA A 551 -44.34 13.01 25.52
C ALA A 551 -45.22 14.27 25.74
N TYR A 552 -45.57 14.55 26.99
CA TYR A 552 -46.36 15.71 27.40
C TYR A 552 -45.87 16.24 28.76
N GLU A 553 -45.96 17.55 29.00
CA GLU A 553 -45.49 18.17 30.26
C GLU A 553 -46.14 17.58 31.52
N TYR A 554 -47.42 17.19 31.47
CA TYR A 554 -48.13 16.63 32.64
C TYR A 554 -47.64 15.23 33.07
N LEU A 555 -46.83 14.59 32.22
CA LEU A 555 -46.21 13.30 32.52
C LEU A 555 -44.91 13.46 33.31
N ALA A 556 -44.37 14.67 33.42
CA ALA A 556 -43.25 14.99 34.30
C ALA A 556 -43.73 15.13 35.76
N ARG A 557 -43.79 14.00 36.46
CA ARG A 557 -44.42 13.90 37.79
C ARG A 557 -43.45 14.16 38.94
N ALA A 558 -42.53 13.22 39.18
CA ALA A 558 -41.59 13.29 40.29
C ALA A 558 -40.34 14.07 39.91
N ALA A 559 -39.74 14.74 40.90
CA ALA A 559 -38.44 15.39 40.75
C ALA A 559 -37.30 14.38 40.50
N MET A 560 -37.48 13.16 41.00
CA MET A 560 -36.51 12.09 40.93
C MET A 560 -37.24 10.77 40.72
N LEU A 561 -36.82 10.01 39.70
CA LEU A 561 -37.36 8.70 39.39
C LEU A 561 -36.35 7.61 39.78
N SER A 562 -36.85 6.59 40.48
CA SER A 562 -36.09 5.38 40.77
C SER A 562 -36.18 4.38 39.62
N ILE A 563 -35.26 3.42 39.56
CA ILE A 563 -35.25 2.37 38.52
C ILE A 563 -35.95 1.12 39.07
N GLY A 564 -37.04 0.71 38.42
CA GLY A 564 -37.83 -0.47 38.75
C GLY A 564 -37.65 -1.54 37.69
N LYS A 565 -37.32 -2.76 38.12
CA LYS A 565 -37.19 -3.90 37.20
C LYS A 565 -38.55 -4.58 37.06
N GLY A 566 -39.04 -4.65 35.83
CA GLY A 566 -40.36 -5.20 35.50
C GLY A 566 -40.37 -6.72 35.42
N ASP A 567 -39.98 -7.42 36.48
CA ASP A 567 -40.03 -8.88 36.58
C ASP A 567 -40.87 -9.30 37.79
N GLY A 568 -42.18 -9.00 37.75
CA GLY A 568 -43.23 -9.73 38.48
C GLY A 568 -43.13 -9.94 39.99
N THR A 569 -42.13 -9.42 40.72
CA THR A 569 -41.94 -9.67 42.16
C THR A 569 -41.42 -8.45 42.91
N THR A 570 -42.13 -7.33 42.87
CA THR A 570 -41.75 -6.07 43.55
C THR A 570 -42.05 -6.02 45.05
N ALA A 571 -42.45 -7.13 45.69
CA ALA A 571 -42.71 -7.18 47.13
C ALA A 571 -41.60 -7.84 47.98
N ILE A 572 -40.70 -8.65 47.39
CA ILE A 572 -39.79 -9.52 48.16
C ILE A 572 -38.47 -8.82 48.54
N ASP A 573 -37.92 -7.96 47.70
CA ASP A 573 -36.65 -7.28 48.03
C ASP A 573 -36.82 -6.17 49.08
N ASN A 574 -38.00 -5.53 49.12
CA ASN A 574 -38.38 -4.66 50.24
C ASN A 574 -38.66 -5.46 51.53
N LEU A 575 -38.99 -6.76 51.44
CA LEU A 575 -39.22 -7.63 52.58
C LEU A 575 -37.91 -8.05 53.27
N ASN A 576 -36.86 -8.33 52.48
CA ASN A 576 -35.54 -8.73 52.99
C ASN A 576 -34.82 -7.60 53.74
N ALA A 577 -35.12 -6.34 53.42
CA ALA A 577 -34.65 -5.18 54.18
C ALA A 577 -35.38 -4.99 55.53
N ILE A 578 -36.56 -5.59 55.72
CA ILE A 578 -37.38 -5.47 56.93
C ILE A 578 -37.07 -6.60 57.93
N SER A 579 -36.78 -7.82 57.47
CA SER A 579 -36.60 -8.97 58.38
C SER A 579 -35.32 -8.91 59.24
N ASN A 580 -34.36 -8.05 58.89
CA ASN A 580 -33.05 -7.94 59.58
C ASN A 580 -32.84 -6.59 60.31
N ASP A 581 -33.89 -5.76 60.46
CA ASP A 581 -33.79 -4.51 61.23
C ASP A 581 -34.01 -4.79 62.72
N ALA A 582 -32.97 -4.59 63.53
CA ALA A 582 -33.02 -4.79 64.99
C ALA A 582 -34.03 -3.89 65.72
N ASN A 583 -34.55 -2.86 65.05
CA ASN A 583 -35.51 -1.89 65.61
C ASN A 583 -36.95 -2.07 65.10
N ALA A 584 -37.26 -3.14 64.36
CA ALA A 584 -38.60 -3.42 63.87
C ALA A 584 -39.45 -4.19 64.89
N GLU A 585 -40.71 -3.78 65.05
CA GLU A 585 -41.70 -4.49 65.88
C GLU A 585 -42.74 -5.17 64.98
N TYR A 586 -43.00 -6.46 65.23
CA TYR A 586 -43.91 -7.29 64.44
C TYR A 586 -45.16 -7.64 65.24
N TYR A 587 -46.32 -7.63 64.58
CA TYR A 587 -47.61 -7.97 65.17
C TYR A 587 -48.42 -8.86 64.24
N ASP A 588 -49.23 -9.76 64.80
CA ASP A 588 -50.21 -10.55 64.06
C ASP A 588 -51.45 -9.72 63.69
N ALA A 589 -52.37 -10.32 62.92
CA ALA A 589 -53.61 -9.69 62.48
C ALA A 589 -54.54 -9.26 63.65
N ASN A 590 -54.32 -9.79 64.86
CA ASN A 590 -55.08 -9.46 66.07
C ASN A 590 -54.34 -8.45 66.96
N GLY A 591 -53.19 -7.93 66.52
CA GLY A 591 -52.40 -6.94 67.23
C GLY A 591 -51.49 -7.50 68.34
N ARG A 592 -51.22 -8.81 68.37
CA ARG A 592 -50.28 -9.41 69.34
C ARG A 592 -48.86 -9.37 68.81
N ARG A 593 -47.89 -9.00 69.65
CA ARG A 593 -46.47 -8.89 69.27
C ARG A 593 -45.86 -10.27 68.98
N THR A 594 -45.11 -10.38 67.88
CA THR A 594 -44.41 -11.60 67.45
C THR A 594 -42.91 -11.37 67.34
N ASN A 595 -42.12 -12.45 67.38
CA ASN A 595 -40.65 -12.39 67.26
C ASN A 595 -40.16 -12.28 65.80
N GLY A 596 -41.06 -12.00 64.87
CA GLY A 596 -40.81 -11.96 63.43
C GLY A 596 -42.08 -12.17 62.62
N LEU A 597 -41.95 -12.09 61.30
CA LEU A 597 -43.04 -12.30 60.36
C LEU A 597 -43.62 -13.72 60.47
N GLN A 598 -44.95 -13.82 60.50
CA GLN A 598 -45.71 -15.07 60.55
C GLN A 598 -46.44 -15.32 59.24
N LYS A 599 -46.81 -16.57 58.96
CA LYS A 599 -47.69 -16.90 57.83
C LYS A 599 -49.05 -16.22 58.01
N GLY A 600 -49.51 -15.50 56.99
CA GLY A 600 -50.73 -14.67 57.02
C GLY A 600 -50.46 -13.16 57.08
N LEU A 601 -51.45 -12.38 57.52
CA LEU A 601 -51.35 -10.92 57.61
C LEU A 601 -50.58 -10.50 58.87
N ASN A 602 -49.56 -9.66 58.68
CA ASN A 602 -48.70 -9.08 59.71
C ASN A 602 -48.81 -7.56 59.67
N ILE A 603 -48.63 -6.93 60.82
CA ILE A 603 -48.45 -5.48 60.95
C ILE A 603 -47.03 -5.24 61.46
N VAL A 604 -46.25 -4.43 60.71
CA VAL A 604 -44.85 -4.12 61.06
C VAL A 604 -44.72 -2.64 61.34
N LYS A 605 -44.10 -2.30 62.46
CA LYS A 605 -43.87 -0.91 62.88
C LYS A 605 -42.37 -0.59 62.88
N ARG A 606 -42.01 0.53 62.25
CA ARG A 606 -40.64 1.03 62.15
C ARG A 606 -40.63 2.54 62.37
N GLY A 607 -40.11 2.99 63.52
CA GLY A 607 -40.21 4.40 63.92
C GLY A 607 -41.66 4.88 63.94
N SER A 608 -41.98 5.94 63.18
CA SER A 608 -43.33 6.51 63.07
C SER A 608 -44.21 5.89 61.97
N LYS A 609 -43.72 4.89 61.22
CA LYS A 609 -44.45 4.28 60.10
C LYS A 609 -44.96 2.87 60.44
N THR A 610 -46.12 2.51 59.89
CA THR A 610 -46.76 1.20 60.05
C THR A 610 -47.09 0.59 58.69
N TYR A 611 -46.74 -0.69 58.51
CA TYR A 611 -46.90 -1.45 57.28
C TYR A 611 -47.82 -2.66 57.52
N LYS A 612 -48.61 -3.03 56.51
CA LYS A 612 -49.36 -4.30 56.48
C LYS A 612 -48.70 -5.23 55.47
N ILE A 613 -48.29 -6.42 55.92
CA ILE A 613 -47.52 -7.38 55.13
C ILE A 613 -48.24 -8.73 55.15
N MET A 614 -48.55 -9.28 53.98
CA MET A 614 -49.13 -10.62 53.87
C MET A 614 -48.06 -11.62 53.46
N VAL A 615 -47.77 -12.60 54.33
CA VAL A 615 -46.81 -13.68 54.07
C VAL A 615 -47.61 -14.92 53.67
N LYS A 616 -47.40 -15.43 52.45
CA LYS A 616 -48.15 -16.57 51.93
C LYS A 616 -47.64 -17.91 52.43
#